data_AF-A0A3E0VFI6-F1
#
_entry.id   AF-A0A3E0VFI6-F1
#
_cell.length_a   1.000
_cell.length_b   1.000
_cell.length_c   1.000
_cell.angle_alpha   90.00
_cell.angle_beta   90.00
_cell.angle_gamma   90.00
#
_symmetry.space_group_name_H-M   'P 1'
#
loop_
_entity.id
_entity.type
_entity.pdbx_description
1 polymer ?
#
loop_
_entity_poly.entity_id
_entity_poly.type
_entity_poly.pdbx_seq_one_letter_code
_entity_poly.pdbx_strand_id
1 'polypeptide(L)'
;MESGTQSVIHLVVTIALAAVFLLMGVNHFVPSSVRTMAAMIPPALRRPGILNPRNLVYLTGLCEVAGGIGLLVPALRLPAAVALVVFLVAVFPANAYAAGQRERFGALAIPLVPRAIGQVVLIALVLFAGLG
;
A
#
# COMPACT_ATOMS: atom_id res chain seq x y z
N MET A 1 27.51 -21.35 5.12
CA MET A 1 27.57 -19.92 4.73
C MET A 1 26.24 -19.39 4.17
N GLU A 2 25.34 -20.24 3.63
CA GLU A 2 24.07 -19.80 3.02
C GLU A 2 23.04 -19.18 4.01
N SER A 3 23.02 -19.62 5.27
CA SER A 3 22.04 -19.16 6.29
C SER A 3 22.19 -17.68 6.68
N GLY A 4 23.42 -17.16 6.68
CA GLY A 4 23.69 -15.75 6.99
C GLY A 4 23.22 -14.81 5.88
N THR A 5 23.49 -15.17 4.62
CA THR A 5 23.07 -14.37 3.46
C THR A 5 21.55 -14.29 3.35
N GLN A 6 20.84 -15.40 3.55
CA GLN A 6 19.37 -15.43 3.55
C GLN A 6 18.78 -14.52 4.65
N SER A 7 19.35 -14.55 5.85
CA SER A 7 18.92 -13.69 6.95
C SER A 7 19.11 -12.21 6.64
N VAL A 8 20.25 -11.85 6.02
CA VAL A 8 20.53 -10.47 5.59
C VAL A 8 19.55 -10.02 4.50
N ILE A 9 19.30 -10.87 3.49
CA ILE A 9 18.33 -10.58 2.43
C ILE A 9 16.95 -10.32 3.03
N HIS A 10 16.50 -11.19 3.92
CA HIS A 10 15.21 -11.05 4.58
C HIS A 10 15.09 -9.72 5.35
N LEU A 11 16.12 -9.38 6.12
CA LEU A 11 16.18 -8.11 6.86
C LEU A 11 16.12 -6.89 5.93
N VAL A 12 16.92 -6.89 4.86
CA VAL A 12 16.96 -5.79 3.89
C VAL A 12 15.61 -5.61 3.22
N VAL A 13 14.97 -6.69 2.77
CA VAL A 13 13.63 -6.64 2.15
C VAL A 13 12.60 -6.13 3.14
N THR A 14 12.62 -6.62 4.38
CA THR A 14 11.69 -6.17 5.44
C THR A 14 11.82 -4.68 5.72
N ILE A 15 13.05 -4.18 5.87
CA ILE A 15 13.31 -2.75 6.12
C ILE A 15 12.89 -1.92 4.92
N ALA A 16 13.20 -2.35 3.70
CA ALA A 16 12.82 -1.64 2.48
C ALA A 16 11.29 -1.55 2.34
N LEU A 17 10.56 -2.64 2.58
CA LEU A 17 9.10 -2.65 2.55
C LEU A 17 8.51 -1.76 3.64
N ALA A 18 9.02 -1.84 4.87
CA ALA A 18 8.58 -0.97 5.95
C ALA A 18 8.76 0.50 5.58
N ALA A 19 9.92 0.89 5.01
CA ALA A 19 10.16 2.24 4.54
C ALA A 19 9.17 2.65 3.43
N VAL A 20 8.90 1.79 2.45
CA VAL A 20 7.93 2.05 1.39
C VAL A 20 6.54 2.32 1.97
N PHE A 21 6.03 1.45 2.85
CA PHE A 21 4.69 1.63 3.44
C PHE A 21 4.63 2.84 4.38
N LEU A 22 5.68 3.12 5.15
CA LEU A 22 5.74 4.31 5.99
C LEU A 22 5.70 5.59 5.16
N LEU A 23 6.51 5.69 4.10
CA LEU A 23 6.55 6.87 3.23
C LEU A 23 5.21 7.07 2.49
N MET A 24 4.63 5.99 1.95
CA MET A 24 3.32 6.02 1.30
C MET A 24 2.20 6.38 2.29
N GLY A 25 2.23 5.81 3.49
CA GLY A 25 1.25 6.05 4.53
C GLY A 25 1.28 7.49 5.04
N VAL A 26 2.47 8.06 5.24
CA VAL A 26 2.62 9.50 5.60
C VAL A 26 2.07 10.40 4.49
N ASN A 27 2.26 10.03 3.22
CA ASN A 27 1.75 10.83 2.10
C ASN A 27 0.21 10.94 2.08
N HIS A 28 -0.52 10.00 2.70
CA HIS A 28 -1.98 10.09 2.87
C HIS A 28 -2.45 11.18 3.83
N PHE A 29 -1.54 11.86 4.53
CA PHE A 29 -1.86 12.99 5.41
C PHE A 29 -1.46 14.34 4.78
N VAL A 30 -0.80 14.34 3.63
CA VAL A 30 -0.40 15.56 2.91
C VAL A 30 -1.61 16.14 2.17
N PRO A 31 -1.99 17.42 2.38
CA PRO A 31 -3.25 17.97 1.85
C PRO A 31 -3.44 17.87 0.34
N SER A 32 -2.36 18.05 -0.45
CA SER A 32 -2.40 17.90 -1.91
C SER A 32 -2.64 16.44 -2.32
N SER A 33 -1.89 15.52 -1.72
CA SER A 33 -2.03 14.07 -1.95
C SER A 33 -3.41 13.56 -1.56
N VAL A 34 -3.94 14.01 -0.43
CA VAL A 34 -5.29 13.65 0.04
C VAL A 34 -6.36 13.99 -1.00
N ARG A 35 -6.31 15.21 -1.56
CA ARG A 35 -7.28 15.64 -2.58
C ARG A 35 -7.20 14.74 -3.81
N THR A 36 -6.00 14.41 -4.25
CA THR A 36 -5.78 13.57 -5.43
C THR A 36 -6.24 12.13 -5.20
N MET A 37 -5.83 11.51 -4.08
CA MET A 37 -6.21 10.14 -3.73
C MET A 37 -7.71 9.99 -3.51
N ALA A 38 -8.36 10.97 -2.85
CA ALA A 38 -9.81 10.97 -2.68
C ALA A 38 -10.54 11.03 -4.03
N ALA A 39 -9.98 11.73 -5.02
CA ALA A 39 -10.52 11.77 -6.38
C ALA A 39 -10.30 10.47 -7.17
N MET A 40 -9.30 9.66 -6.81
CA MET A 40 -9.07 8.33 -7.39
C MET A 40 -10.06 7.27 -6.87
N ILE A 41 -10.74 7.52 -5.75
CA ILE A 41 -11.75 6.57 -5.23
C ILE A 41 -12.91 6.48 -6.23
N PRO A 42 -13.29 5.27 -6.70
CA PRO A 42 -14.36 5.09 -7.69
C PRO A 42 -15.69 5.69 -7.21
N PRO A 43 -16.51 6.30 -8.09
CA PRO A 43 -17.79 6.89 -7.74
C PRO A 43 -18.72 5.97 -6.93
N ALA A 44 -18.75 4.67 -7.26
CA ALA A 44 -19.55 3.67 -6.57
C ALA A 44 -19.17 3.46 -5.08
N LEU A 45 -17.94 3.84 -4.70
CA LEU A 45 -17.45 3.75 -3.32
C LEU A 45 -17.53 5.08 -2.56
N ARG A 46 -17.92 6.18 -3.23
CA ARG A 46 -18.03 7.50 -2.59
C ARG A 46 -19.35 7.58 -1.84
N ARG A 47 -19.29 7.61 -0.51
CA ARG A 47 -20.47 7.76 0.36
C ARG A 47 -20.33 9.01 1.23
N PRO A 48 -21.42 9.68 1.61
CA PRO A 48 -21.38 10.72 2.62
C PRO A 48 -21.13 10.12 4.03
N GLY A 49 -20.85 10.98 5.02
CA GLY A 49 -20.64 10.57 6.41
C GLY A 49 -19.23 10.05 6.70
N ILE A 50 -19.12 9.06 7.59
CA ILE A 50 -17.82 8.58 8.10
C ILE A 50 -16.97 7.88 7.04
N LEU A 51 -17.60 7.25 6.04
CA LEU A 51 -16.95 6.53 4.93
C LEU A 51 -16.76 7.43 3.69
N ASN A 52 -16.62 8.74 3.89
CA ASN A 52 -16.32 9.63 2.77
C ASN A 52 -14.91 9.40 2.21
N PRO A 53 -14.65 9.79 0.95
CA PRO A 53 -13.37 9.55 0.29
C PRO A 53 -12.15 10.04 1.06
N ARG A 54 -12.25 11.20 1.74
CA ARG A 54 -11.14 11.75 2.52
C ARG A 54 -10.82 10.90 3.74
N ASN A 55 -11.86 10.44 4.44
CA ASN A 55 -11.69 9.56 5.58
C ASN A 55 -11.15 8.18 5.18
N LEU A 56 -11.57 7.66 4.02
CA LEU A 56 -10.99 6.44 3.47
C LEU A 56 -9.49 6.59 3.21
N VAL A 57 -9.06 7.73 2.63
CA VAL A 57 -7.63 8.04 2.45
C VAL A 57 -6.88 8.08 3.79
N TYR A 58 -7.43 8.72 4.81
CA TYR A 58 -6.77 8.71 6.13
C TYR A 58 -6.70 7.32 6.75
N LEU A 59 -7.77 6.53 6.61
CA LEU A 59 -7.80 5.15 7.08
C LEU A 59 -6.75 4.30 6.35
N THR A 60 -6.66 4.41 5.03
CA THR A 60 -5.66 3.66 4.25
C THR A 60 -4.24 4.08 4.62
N GLY A 61 -4.00 5.37 4.85
CA GLY A 61 -2.72 5.87 5.36
C GLY A 61 -2.33 5.30 6.73
N LEU A 62 -3.29 5.22 7.65
CA LEU A 62 -3.08 4.60 8.96
C LEU A 62 -2.76 3.10 8.83
N CYS A 63 -3.47 2.38 7.96
CA CYS A 63 -3.20 0.96 7.68
C CYS A 63 -1.79 0.74 7.13
N GLU A 64 -1.33 1.57 6.19
CA GLU A 64 0.03 1.48 5.65
C GLU A 64 1.09 1.74 6.72
N VAL A 65 0.93 2.80 7.53
CA VAL A 65 1.86 3.09 8.63
C VAL A 65 1.89 1.95 9.64
N ALA A 66 0.72 1.48 10.08
CA ALA A 66 0.62 0.38 11.05
C ALA A 66 1.21 -0.92 10.50
N GLY A 67 0.95 -1.25 9.23
CA GLY A 67 1.53 -2.41 8.58
C GLY A 67 3.06 -2.30 8.42
N GLY A 68 3.57 -1.14 8.02
CA GLY A 68 5.00 -0.88 7.90
C GLY A 68 5.74 -1.03 9.23
N ILE A 69 5.20 -0.47 10.33
CA ILE A 69 5.73 -0.68 11.69
C ILE A 69 5.61 -2.15 12.09
N GLY A 70 4.47 -2.78 11.80
CA GLY A 70 4.21 -4.18 12.13
C GLY A 70 5.20 -5.16 11.49
N LEU A 71 5.69 -4.89 10.28
CA LEU A 71 6.72 -5.69 9.62
C LEU A 71 8.07 -5.67 10.39
N LEU A 72 8.38 -4.59 11.09
CA LEU A 72 9.62 -4.43 11.85
C LEU A 72 9.59 -5.13 13.21
N VAL A 73 8.41 -5.44 13.74
CA VAL A 73 8.23 -6.11 15.03
C VAL A 73 8.09 -7.62 14.81
N PRO A 74 9.03 -8.47 15.26
CA PRO A 74 9.02 -9.90 14.95
C PRO A 74 7.70 -10.61 15.30
N ALA A 75 7.09 -10.26 16.45
CA ALA A 75 5.82 -10.84 16.88
C ALA A 75 4.61 -10.43 16.04
N LEU A 76 4.70 -9.34 15.27
CA LEU A 76 3.61 -8.79 14.45
C LEU A 76 3.84 -8.99 12.95
N ARG A 77 5.00 -9.49 12.54
CA ARG A 77 5.41 -9.52 11.13
C ARG A 77 4.42 -10.26 10.23
N LEU A 78 4.05 -11.49 10.61
CA LEU A 78 3.08 -12.28 9.83
C LEU A 78 1.66 -11.65 9.84
N PRO A 79 1.07 -11.27 11.00
CA PRO A 79 -0.20 -10.53 11.01
C PRO A 79 -0.18 -9.26 10.17
N ALA A 80 0.90 -8.47 10.24
CA ALA A 80 1.06 -7.23 9.47
C ALA A 80 1.16 -7.52 7.97
N ALA A 81 1.92 -8.55 7.58
CA ALA A 81 2.02 -8.96 6.18
C ALA A 81 0.66 -9.38 5.61
N VAL A 82 -0.10 -10.22 6.34
CA VAL A 82 -1.45 -10.63 5.93
C VAL A 82 -2.38 -9.42 5.80
N ALA A 83 -2.37 -8.51 6.79
CA ALA A 83 -3.16 -7.29 6.76
C ALA A 83 -2.81 -6.39 5.56
N LEU A 84 -1.52 -6.22 5.27
CA LEU A 84 -1.03 -5.45 4.13
C LEU A 84 -1.43 -6.10 2.79
N VAL A 85 -1.43 -7.42 2.67
CA VAL A 85 -1.90 -8.11 1.46
C VAL A 85 -3.39 -7.86 1.24
N VAL A 86 -4.23 -8.03 2.27
CA VAL A 86 -5.67 -7.73 2.19
C VAL A 86 -5.90 -6.26 1.83
N PHE A 87 -5.14 -5.37 2.47
CA PHE A 87 -5.16 -3.93 2.19
C PHE A 87 -4.83 -3.62 0.72
N LEU A 88 -3.74 -4.17 0.18
CA LEU A 88 -3.31 -3.94 -1.20
C LEU A 88 -4.40 -4.37 -2.20
N VAL A 89 -5.07 -5.48 -1.94
CA VAL A 89 -6.21 -5.93 -2.75
C VAL A 89 -7.37 -4.94 -2.63
N ALA A 90 -7.70 -4.50 -1.41
CA ALA A 90 -8.81 -3.58 -1.14
C ALA A 90 -8.64 -2.20 -1.80
N VAL A 91 -7.41 -1.69 -1.92
CA VAL A 91 -7.15 -0.38 -2.58
C VAL A 91 -6.97 -0.46 -4.09
N PHE A 92 -6.86 -1.67 -4.67
CA PHE A 92 -6.70 -1.86 -6.12
C PHE A 92 -7.79 -1.16 -6.97
N PRO A 93 -9.09 -1.16 -6.60
CA PRO A 93 -10.12 -0.49 -7.39
C PRO A 93 -9.86 1.01 -7.62
N ALA A 94 -9.24 1.72 -6.66
CA ALA A 94 -8.87 3.12 -6.84
C ALA A 94 -7.76 3.30 -7.88
N ASN A 95 -6.77 2.39 -7.88
CA ASN A 95 -5.71 2.38 -8.88
C ASN A 95 -6.24 2.06 -10.27
N ALA A 96 -7.14 1.08 -10.37
CA ALA A 96 -7.77 0.70 -11.63
C ALA A 96 -8.63 1.82 -12.22
N TYR A 97 -9.39 2.53 -11.36
CA TYR A 97 -10.16 3.70 -11.76
C TYR A 97 -9.27 4.85 -12.27
N ALA A 98 -8.16 5.12 -11.59
CA ALA A 98 -7.21 6.15 -12.00
C ALA A 98 -6.50 5.81 -13.32
N ALA A 99 -6.21 4.53 -13.59
CA ALA A 99 -5.55 4.07 -14.80
C ALA A 99 -6.29 4.48 -16.09
N GLY A 100 -7.62 4.56 -16.05
CA GLY A 100 -8.45 5.00 -17.16
C GLY A 100 -8.57 6.52 -17.33
N GLN A 101 -7.95 7.33 -16.45
CA GLN A 101 -8.17 8.78 -16.37
C GLN A 101 -6.85 9.56 -16.43
N ARG A 102 -6.05 9.28 -17.46
CA ARG A 102 -4.71 9.87 -17.63
C ARG A 102 -4.70 11.39 -17.71
N GLU A 103 -5.69 12.00 -18.35
CA GLU A 103 -5.81 13.47 -18.42
C GLU A 103 -6.04 14.10 -17.04
N ARG A 104 -6.69 13.37 -16.12
CA ARG A 104 -7.02 13.88 -14.79
C ARG A 104 -5.91 13.66 -13.76
N PHE A 105 -5.21 12.52 -13.84
CA PHE A 105 -4.26 12.09 -12.82
C PHE A 105 -2.80 12.07 -13.29
N GLY A 106 -2.52 12.33 -14.57
CA GLY A 106 -1.17 12.44 -15.11
C GLY A 106 -0.31 11.23 -14.79
N ALA A 107 0.82 11.45 -14.10
CA ALA A 107 1.76 10.40 -13.71
C ALA A 107 1.17 9.35 -12.75
N LEU A 108 0.10 9.68 -12.01
CA LEU A 108 -0.56 8.74 -11.09
C LEU A 108 -1.52 7.78 -11.83
N ALA A 109 -1.89 8.08 -13.07
CA ALA A 109 -2.63 7.17 -13.95
C ALA A 109 -1.68 6.15 -14.60
N ILE A 110 -1.09 5.29 -13.76
CA ILE A 110 -0.29 4.16 -14.23
C ILE A 110 -1.23 3.19 -14.97
N PRO A 111 -0.88 2.72 -16.18
CA PRO A 111 -1.69 1.75 -16.90
C PRO A 111 -1.98 0.49 -16.07
N LEU A 112 -3.17 -0.09 -16.26
CA LEU A 112 -3.71 -1.15 -15.39
C LEU A 112 -2.77 -2.35 -15.27
N VAL A 113 -2.24 -2.85 -16.39
CA VAL A 113 -1.41 -4.06 -16.43
C VAL A 113 -0.09 -3.88 -15.66
N PRO A 114 0.75 -2.86 -15.94
CA PRO A 114 1.92 -2.56 -15.11
C PRO A 114 1.59 -2.37 -13.63
N ARG A 115 0.47 -1.70 -13.31
CA ARG A 115 0.04 -1.48 -11.93
C ARG A 115 -0.32 -2.80 -11.24
N ALA A 116 -1.04 -3.68 -11.91
CA ALA A 116 -1.40 -5.00 -11.39
C ALA A 116 -0.15 -5.86 -11.14
N ILE A 117 0.79 -5.88 -12.08
CA ILE A 117 2.09 -6.57 -11.91
C ILE A 117 2.83 -6.04 -10.69
N GLY A 118 2.95 -4.70 -10.57
CA GLY A 118 3.59 -4.08 -9.42
C GLY A 118 2.94 -4.45 -8.08
N GLN A 119 1.61 -4.53 -8.03
CA GLN A 119 0.90 -4.97 -6.82
C GLN A 119 1.11 -6.46 -6.51
N VAL A 120 1.13 -7.33 -7.50
CA VAL A 120 1.45 -8.76 -7.30
C VAL A 120 2.87 -8.93 -6.76
N VAL A 121 3.84 -8.20 -7.33
CA VAL A 121 5.23 -8.20 -6.83
C VAL A 121 5.29 -7.69 -5.40
N LEU A 122 4.62 -6.58 -5.09
CA LEU A 122 4.59 -6.03 -3.73
C LEU A 122 3.95 -7.01 -2.73
N ILE A 123 2.85 -7.66 -3.10
CA ILE A 123 2.21 -8.71 -2.30
C ILE A 123 3.19 -9.86 -2.04
N ALA A 124 3.89 -10.35 -3.07
CA ALA A 124 4.85 -11.43 -2.93
C ALA A 124 6.01 -11.05 -1.98
N LEU A 125 6.52 -9.83 -2.09
CA LEU A 125 7.57 -9.32 -1.20
C LEU A 125 7.09 -9.17 0.25
N VAL A 126 5.85 -8.70 0.45
CA VAL A 126 5.23 -8.61 1.77
C VAL A 126 5.06 -9.98 2.40
N LEU A 127 4.62 -10.98 1.64
CA LEU A 127 4.52 -12.36 2.12
C LEU A 127 5.90 -12.95 2.44
N PHE A 128 6.91 -12.68 1.60
CA PHE A 128 8.28 -13.08 1.88
C PHE A 128 8.79 -12.49 3.19
N ALA A 129 8.57 -11.20 3.43
CA ALA A 129 8.89 -10.56 4.70
C ALA A 129 8.06 -11.15 5.86
N GLY A 130 6.78 -11.48 5.63
CA GLY A 130 5.90 -12.06 6.65
C GLY A 130 6.31 -13.44 7.15
N LEU A 131 6.98 -14.22 6.31
CA LEU A 131 7.25 -15.66 6.53
C LEU A 131 8.67 -15.97 7.00
N GLY A 132 9.59 -14.99 7.03
CA GLY A 132 10.95 -15.14 7.56
C GLY A 132 11.15 -14.48 8.92
#